data_AF-A0A3E1DWH5-F1
#
_entry.id   AF-A0A3E1DWH5-F1
#
_cell.length_a   1.000
_cell.length_b   1.000
_cell.length_c   1.000
_cell.angle_alpha   90.00
_cell.angle_beta   90.00
_cell.angle_gamma   90.00
#
_symmetry.space_group_name_H-M   'P 1'
#
loop_
_entity.id
_entity.type
_entity.pdbx_description
1 polymer ?
#
loop_
_entity_poly.entity_id
_entity_poly.type
_entity_poly.pdbx_seq_one_letter_code
_entity_poly.pdbx_strand_id
1 'polypeptide(L)' 'MVAANRSLRLQLTRFAVPAFLFAATGSLLGATAQPVPNTPAQTAFFEEHIRPALVENCYQCHSADAQKTGKLKGGLFLDT' A
#
# COMPACT_ATOMS: atom_id res chain seq x y z
N MET A 1 25.37 43.06 19.37
CA MET A 1 24.33 42.00 19.21
C MET A 1 23.72 42.02 17.79
N VAL A 2 24.51 42.14 16.71
CA VAL A 2 24.00 42.26 15.31
C VAL A 2 24.48 41.12 14.37
N ALA A 3 25.36 40.22 14.83
CA ALA A 3 25.95 39.17 13.99
C ALA A 3 25.11 37.87 13.89
N ALA A 4 24.24 37.57 14.86
CA ALA A 4 23.50 36.31 14.89
C ALA A 4 22.34 36.23 13.88
N ASN A 5 21.82 37.37 13.39
CA ASN A 5 20.61 37.42 12.57
C ASN A 5 20.88 37.39 11.04
N ARG A 6 22.15 37.45 10.62
CA ARG A 6 22.56 37.53 9.21
C ARG A 6 22.88 36.15 8.61
N SER A 7 23.42 35.23 9.41
CA SER A 7 23.73 33.86 8.99
C SER A 7 22.49 32.99 8.81
N LEU A 8 21.44 33.21 9.62
CA LEU A 8 20.19 32.45 9.53
C LEU A 8 19.37 32.83 8.28
N ARG A 9 19.36 34.11 7.90
CA ARG A 9 18.72 34.59 6.66
C ARG A 9 19.38 34.07 5.39
N LEU A 10 20.70 33.87 5.39
CA LEU A 10 21.44 33.40 4.22
C LEU A 10 21.34 31.87 4.03
N GLN A 11 21.01 31.12 5.08
CA GLN A 11 20.76 29.68 5.01
C GLN A 11 19.34 29.38 4.52
N LEU A 12 18.33 30.16 4.92
CA LEU A 12 16.95 29.96 4.45
C LEU A 12 16.75 30.23 2.96
N THR A 13 17.50 31.16 2.35
CA THR A 13 17.37 31.47 0.92
C THR A 13 18.09 30.47 0.00
N ARG A 14 19.00 29.65 0.53
CA ARG A 14 19.76 28.65 -0.24
C ARG A 14 19.01 27.34 -0.49
N PHE A 15 18.03 27.01 0.36
CA PHE A 15 17.21 25.81 0.21
C PHE A 15 15.84 26.05 -0.44
N ALA A 16 15.40 27.30 -0.56
CA ALA A 16 14.09 27.63 -1.14
C ALA A 16 14.03 27.52 -2.68
N VAL A 17 15.16 27.64 -3.37
CA VAL A 17 15.21 27.68 -4.85
C VAL A 17 15.18 26.29 -5.52
N PRO A 18 15.87 25.22 -5.03
CA PRO A 18 15.78 23.91 -5.68
C PRO A 18 14.51 23.14 -5.33
N ALA A 19 13.82 23.49 -4.24
CA ALA A 19 12.59 22.83 -3.81
C ALA A 19 11.36 23.16 -4.71
N PHE A 20 11.38 24.31 -5.39
CA PHE A 20 10.28 24.73 -6.27
C PHE A 20 10.32 24.08 -7.67
N LEU A 21 11.47 23.58 -8.12
CA LEU A 21 11.63 22.91 -9.43
C LEU A 21 11.18 21.45 -9.43
N PHE A 22 11.17 20.78 -8.27
CA PHE A 22 10.80 19.37 -8.15
C PHE A 22 9.27 19.14 -8.04
N ALA A 23 8.50 20.18 -7.70
CA ALA A 23 7.06 20.08 -7.47
C ALA A 23 6.21 20.09 -8.76
N ALA A 24 6.76 20.56 -9.90
CA ALA A 24 5.97 20.80 -11.11
C ALA A 24 5.90 19.59 -12.08
N THR A 25 6.76 18.58 -11.94
CA THR A 25 6.86 17.47 -12.92
C THR A 25 6.25 16.13 -12.46
N GLY A 26 5.91 15.99 -11.18
CA GLY A 26 5.43 14.70 -10.62
C GLY A 26 3.94 14.40 -10.80
N SER A 27 3.12 15.37 -11.22
CA SER A 27 1.65 15.26 -11.12
C SER A 27 0.95 14.69 -12.38
N LEU A 28 1.64 14.42 -13.47
CA LEU A 28 0.98 14.09 -14.76
C LEU A 28 0.79 12.59 -15.05
N LEU A 29 1.23 11.68 -14.16
CA LEU A 29 1.25 10.23 -14.45
C LEU A 29 0.42 9.35 -13.50
N GLY A 30 -0.49 9.93 -12.73
CA GLY A 30 -1.41 9.17 -11.88
C GLY A 30 -2.58 8.58 -12.68
N ALA A 31 -2.39 7.43 -13.33
CA ALA A 31 -3.51 6.66 -13.86
C ALA A 31 -4.34 6.12 -12.69
N THR A 32 -5.51 6.69 -12.44
CA THR A 32 -6.45 6.14 -11.46
C THR A 32 -7.11 4.91 -12.07
N ALA A 33 -6.55 3.74 -11.80
CA ALA A 33 -7.21 2.48 -12.11
C ALA A 33 -8.55 2.44 -11.37
N GLN A 34 -9.65 2.64 -12.10
CA GLN A 34 -10.99 2.47 -11.57
C GLN A 34 -11.20 0.98 -11.31
N PRO A 35 -11.61 0.57 -10.09
CA PRO A 35 -11.90 -0.83 -9.82
C PRO A 35 -13.08 -1.27 -10.70
N VAL A 36 -12.84 -2.23 -11.58
CA VAL A 36 -13.90 -2.86 -12.36
C VAL A 36 -14.64 -3.81 -11.42
N PRO A 37 -15.95 -3.65 -11.21
CA PRO A 37 -16.70 -4.56 -10.37
C PRO A 37 -16.70 -5.96 -11.00
N ASN A 38 -16.51 -6.98 -10.17
CA ASN A 38 -16.64 -8.36 -10.62
C ASN A 38 -18.08 -8.63 -11.08
N THR A 39 -18.22 -9.35 -12.19
CA THR A 39 -19.54 -9.83 -12.63
C THR A 39 -20.01 -10.97 -11.72
N PRO A 40 -21.33 -11.22 -11.60
CA PRO A 40 -21.84 -12.34 -10.82
C PRO A 40 -21.23 -13.69 -11.19
N ALA A 41 -20.92 -13.90 -12.48
CA ALA A 41 -20.28 -15.12 -12.97
C ALA A 41 -18.83 -15.28 -12.46
N GLN A 42 -18.07 -14.18 -12.37
CA GLN A 42 -16.71 -14.21 -11.83
C GLN A 42 -16.71 -14.54 -10.34
N THR A 43 -17.64 -13.96 -9.58
CA THR A 43 -17.79 -14.29 -8.16
C THR A 43 -18.21 -15.74 -7.98
N ALA A 44 -19.19 -16.24 -8.74
CA ALA A 44 -19.60 -17.64 -8.68
C ALA A 44 -18.44 -18.59 -8.96
N PHE A 45 -17.65 -18.33 -10.01
CA PHE A 45 -16.46 -19.13 -10.33
C PHE A 45 -15.44 -19.15 -9.18
N PHE A 46 -15.19 -17.99 -8.56
CA PHE A 46 -14.27 -17.90 -7.42
C PHE A 46 -14.78 -18.74 -6.24
N GLU A 47 -16.06 -18.61 -5.90
CA GLU A 47 -16.68 -19.34 -4.79
C GLU A 47 -16.73 -20.86 -5.04
N GLU A 48 -17.02 -21.28 -6.28
CA GLU A 48 -17.18 -22.69 -6.64
C GLU A 48 -15.84 -23.42 -6.84
N HIS A 49 -14.81 -22.73 -7.36
CA HIS A 49 -13.56 -23.39 -7.75
C HIS A 49 -12.33 -22.92 -6.99
N ILE A 50 -12.24 -21.62 -6.68
CA ILE A 50 -11.02 -21.05 -6.09
C ILE A 50 -11.06 -21.18 -4.57
N ARG A 51 -12.16 -20.80 -3.92
CA ARG A 51 -12.29 -20.87 -2.46
C ARG A 51 -12.06 -22.29 -1.91
N PRO A 52 -12.62 -23.37 -2.50
CA PRO A 52 -12.35 -24.73 -2.02
C PRO A 52 -10.87 -25.08 -2.06
N ALA A 53 -10.17 -24.73 -3.14
CA ALA A 53 -8.73 -24.97 -3.25
C ALA A 53 -7.94 -24.23 -2.15
N LEU A 54 -8.33 -23.00 -1.81
CA LEU A 54 -7.70 -22.23 -0.72
C LEU A 54 -7.97 -22.84 0.65
N VAL A 55 -9.20 -23.33 0.89
CA VAL A 55 -9.55 -24.02 2.14
C VAL A 55 -8.70 -25.27 2.33
N GLU A 56 -8.62 -26.11 1.29
CA GLU A 56 -7.91 -27.38 1.35
C GLU A 56 -6.39 -27.21 1.48
N ASN A 57 -5.81 -26.26 0.73
CA ASN A 57 -4.36 -26.20 0.57
C ASN A 57 -3.68 -25.07 1.37
N CYS A 58 -4.40 -23.98 1.65
CA CYS A 58 -3.78 -22.74 2.15
C CYS A 58 -4.23 -22.39 3.58
N TYR A 59 -5.52 -22.52 3.90
CA TYR A 59 -6.08 -22.01 5.17
C TYR A 59 -5.54 -22.74 6.41
N GLN A 60 -5.05 -23.97 6.26
CA GLN A 60 -4.36 -24.69 7.34
C GLN A 60 -3.20 -23.93 7.98
N CYS A 61 -2.56 -23.01 7.24
CA CYS A 61 -1.43 -22.19 7.72
C CYS A 61 -1.65 -20.68 7.58
N HIS A 62 -2.59 -20.24 6.73
CA HIS A 62 -2.79 -18.83 6.38
C HIS A 62 -4.24 -18.37 6.60
N SER A 63 -4.77 -18.62 7.80
CA SER A 63 -6.12 -18.21 8.18
C SER A 63 -6.18 -17.65 9.60
N ALA A 64 -7.28 -16.97 9.94
CA ALA A 64 -7.58 -16.57 11.30
C ALA A 64 -7.63 -17.78 12.25
N ASP A 65 -8.12 -18.93 11.80
CA ASP A 65 -8.13 -20.15 12.59
C ASP A 65 -6.73 -20.76 12.79
N ALA A 66 -5.86 -20.65 11.77
CA ALA A 66 -4.44 -21.00 11.92
C ALA A 66 -3.77 -20.12 12.98
N GLN A 67 -4.14 -18.83 13.09
CA GLN A 67 -3.67 -17.97 14.18
C GLN A 67 -4.13 -18.46 15.55
N LYS A 68 -5.42 -18.76 15.72
CA LYS A 68 -5.99 -19.25 16.99
C LYS A 68 -5.35 -20.55 17.48
N THR A 69 -4.88 -21.38 16.55
CA THR A 69 -4.29 -22.70 16.82
C THR A 69 -2.75 -22.71 16.80
N GLY A 70 -2.10 -21.55 16.65
CA GLY A 70 -0.64 -21.44 16.64
C GLY A 70 0.04 -22.00 15.38
N LYS A 71 -0.71 -22.20 14.29
CA LYS A 71 -0.23 -22.72 13.00
C LYS A 71 0.02 -21.64 11.95
N LEU A 72 -0.25 -20.36 12.27
CA LEU A 72 -0.08 -19.25 11.34
C LEU A 72 1.37 -19.14 10.87
N LYS A 73 1.57 -19.15 9.55
CA LYS A 73 2.89 -18.98 8.94
C LYS A 73 3.03 -17.59 8.32
N GLY A 74 4.18 -16.97 8.57
CA GLY A 74 4.57 -15.70 7.93
C GLY A 74 3.67 -14.50 8.23
N GLY A 75 2.76 -14.59 9.21
CA GLY A 75 1.82 -13.51 9.51
C GLY A 75 0.82 -13.19 8.39
N LEU A 76 0.61 -14.11 7.44
CA LEU A 76 -0.24 -13.91 6.27
C LEU A 76 -1.63 -14.54 6.46
N PHE A 77 -2.67 -13.78 6.13
CA PHE A 77 -4.09 -14.17 6.19
C PHE A 77 -4.70 -14.16 4.79
N LEU A 78 -5.35 -15.25 4.41
CA LEU A 78 -5.93 -15.43 3.07
C LEU A 78 -7.46 -15.65 3.12
N ASP A 79 -8.04 -15.60 4.31
CA ASP A 79 -9.46 -15.79 4.60
C ASP A 79 -10.21 -14.49 4.95
N THR A 80 -9.52 -13.35 4.88
CA THR A 80 -10.04 -12.01 5.17
C THR A 80 -10.42 -11.22 3.94
#